data_AF-A0A8T4DQS1-F1
#
_entry.id   AF-A0A8T4DQS1-F1
#
_cell.length_a   1.000
_cell.length_b   1.000
_cell.length_c   1.000
_cell.angle_alpha   90.00
_cell.angle_beta   90.00
_cell.angle_gamma   90.00
#
_symmetry.space_group_name_H-M   'P 1'
#
loop_
_entity.id
_entity.type
_entity.pdbx_description
1 polymer ?
#
loop_
_entity_poly.entity_id
_entity_poly.type
_entity_poly.pdbx_seq_one_letter_code
_entity_poly.pdbx_strand_id
1 'polypeptide(L)' 'MKKETCPFCGHRWIRKSSESLIECPNCQTEYIIQPRREERDKEELIEDEDSIVDELEDRAI' A
#
# COMPACT_ATOMS: atom_id res chain seq x y z
N MET A 1 -10.55 10.89 -13.89
CA MET A 1 -10.25 11.50 -12.58
C MET A 1 -9.33 10.58 -11.81
N LYS A 2 -8.17 11.04 -11.34
CA LYS A 2 -7.21 10.21 -10.58
C LYS A 2 -7.30 10.56 -9.09
N LYS A 3 -7.33 9.54 -8.23
CA LYS A 3 -7.29 9.69 -6.78
C LYS A 3 -5.84 9.75 -6.36
N GLU A 4 -5.43 10.83 -5.71
CA GLU A 4 -4.09 11.02 -5.18
C GLU A 4 -4.10 11.01 -3.66
N THR A 5 -2.98 10.58 -3.09
CA THR A 5 -2.74 10.58 -1.66
C THR A 5 -1.41 11.27 -1.41
N CYS A 6 -1.40 12.30 -0.56
CA CYS A 6 -0.16 12.96 -0.18
C CYS A 6 0.73 11.98 0.60
N PRO A 7 2.00 11.78 0.19
CA PRO A 7 2.92 10.90 0.92
C PRO A 7 3.40 11.53 2.24
N PHE A 8 3.22 12.83 2.45
CA PHE A 8 3.67 13.54 3.65
C PHE A 8 2.60 13.61 4.74
N CYS A 9 1.37 13.99 4.38
CA CYS A 9 0.27 14.14 5.35
C CYS A 9 -0.81 13.06 5.25
N GLY A 10 -0.78 12.20 4.23
CA GLY A 10 -1.79 11.16 4.01
C GLY A 10 -3.14 11.67 3.51
N HIS A 11 -3.30 12.97 3.26
CA HIS A 11 -4.55 13.53 2.73
C HIS A 11 -4.86 12.95 1.35
N ARG A 12 -6.14 12.65 1.08
CA ARG A 12 -6.59 12.02 -0.18
C ARG A 12 -7.51 12.96 -0.92
N TRP A 13 -7.23 13.25 -2.19
CA TRP A 13 -8.05 14.11 -3.03
C TRP A 13 -8.10 13.64 -4.47
N ILE A 14 -9.03 14.20 -5.25
CA ILE A 14 -9.21 13.87 -6.66
C ILE A 14 -8.69 15.03 -7.49
N ARG A 15 -7.63 14.77 -8.27
CA ARG A 15 -7.09 15.75 -9.21
C ARG A 15 -7.84 15.72 -10.55
N LYS A 16 -8.07 16.90 -11.10
CA LYS A 16 -8.64 17.08 -12.45
C LYS A 16 -7.57 17.06 -13.54
N SER A 17 -6.36 17.54 -13.25
CA SER A 17 -5.26 17.70 -14.21
C SER A 17 -4.39 16.46 -14.33
N SER A 18 -3.71 16.29 -15.47
CA SER A 18 -2.76 15.20 -15.76
C SER A 18 -1.28 15.58 -15.52
N GLU A 19 -1.02 16.69 -14.83
CA GLU A 19 0.33 17.21 -14.56
C GLU A 19 1.16 16.35 -13.60
N SER A 20 2.47 16.28 -13.79
CA SER A 20 3.33 15.40 -12.97
C SER A 20 3.71 16.06 -11.63
N LEU A 21 3.77 17.38 -11.58
CA LEU A 21 3.97 18.15 -10.35
C LEU A 21 2.60 18.44 -9.72
N ILE A 22 2.47 18.18 -8.43
CA ILE A 22 1.24 18.49 -7.69
C ILE A 22 1.53 19.10 -6.34
N GLU A 23 0.62 19.95 -5.89
CA GLU A 23 0.61 20.52 -4.55
C GLU A 23 -0.50 19.87 -3.71
N CYS A 24 -0.20 19.55 -2.46
CA CYS A 24 -1.20 19.01 -1.54
C CYS A 24 -2.10 20.14 -1.00
N PRO A 25 -3.44 20.05 -1.12
CA PRO A 25 -4.35 21.08 -0.61
C PRO A 25 -4.39 21.16 0.93
N ASN A 26 -3.88 20.16 1.63
CA ASN A 26 -3.90 20.11 3.09
C ASN A 26 -2.60 20.62 3.73
N CYS A 27 -1.45 20.13 3.27
CA CYS A 27 -0.14 20.50 3.82
C CYS A 27 0.67 21.44 2.93
N GLN A 28 0.14 21.80 1.75
CA GLN A 28 0.79 22.69 0.76
C GLN A 28 2.17 22.20 0.30
N THR A 29 2.45 20.90 0.46
CA THR A 29 3.70 20.32 -0.01
C THR A 29 3.59 19.98 -1.49
N GLU A 30 4.57 20.45 -2.26
CA GLU A 30 4.73 20.15 -3.67
C GLU A 30 5.56 18.87 -3.87
N TYR A 31 5.09 17.97 -4.74
CA TYR A 31 5.80 16.73 -5.05
C TYR A 31 5.44 16.21 -6.45
N ILE A 32 6.33 15.39 -7.00
CA ILE A 32 6.17 14.82 -8.33
C ILE A 32 5.58 13.42 -8.21
N ILE A 33 4.45 13.19 -8.88
CA ILE A 33 3.88 11.86 -9.03
C ILE A 33 4.43 11.28 -10.33
N GLN A 34 5.27 10.25 -10.22
CA GLN A 34 5.59 9.43 -11.37
C GLN A 34 4.42 8.47 -11.61
N PRO A 35 3.81 8.45 -12.81
CA PRO A 35 2.81 7.44 -13.11
C PRO A 35 3.50 6.08 -13.02
N ARG A 36 3.15 5.28 -12.00
CA ARG A 36 3.57 3.89 -11.94
C ARG A 36 3.07 3.22 -13.22
N ARG A 37 3.98 2.78 -14.09
CA ARG A 37 3.65 1.77 -15.08
C ARG A 37 3.21 0.56 -14.25
N GLU A 38 1.93 0.21 -14.33
CA GLU A 38 1.41 -1.03 -13.76
C GLU A 38 2.10 -2.18 -14.50
N GLU A 39 3.24 -2.63 -13.94
CA GLU A 39 3.82 -3.92 -14.27
C GLU A 39 2.88 -4.98 -13.71
N ARG A 40 2.30 -5.72 -14.65
CA ARG A 40 1.15 -6.58 -14.49
C ARG A 40 1.66 -8.01 -14.39
N ASP A 41 2.12 -8.43 -13.22
CA ASP A 41 2.50 -9.84 -12.98
C ASP A 41 2.14 -10.19 -11.53
N LYS A 42 0.91 -10.65 -11.26
CA LYS A 42 0.39 -12.03 -11.39
C LYS A 42 0.92 -12.96 -10.28
N GLU A 43 0.18 -12.93 -9.16
CA GLU A 43 -0.47 -14.10 -8.54
C GLU A 43 0.25 -15.46 -8.65
N GLU A 44 0.82 -15.94 -7.54
CA GLU A 44 0.82 -17.37 -7.21
C GLU A 44 0.47 -17.55 -5.72
N LEU A 45 -0.76 -18.02 -5.51
CA LEU A 45 -1.29 -18.56 -4.26
C LEU A 45 -0.65 -19.92 -4.02
N ILE A 46 -0.08 -20.13 -2.83
CA ILE A 46 0.18 -21.49 -2.32
C ILE A 46 -0.79 -21.69 -1.16
N GLU A 47 -1.84 -22.45 -1.43
CA GLU A 47 -2.79 -22.97 -0.44
C GLU A 47 -2.23 -24.27 0.16
N ASP A 48 -2.23 -24.30 1.50
CA ASP A 48 -2.30 -25.46 2.40
C ASP A 48 -1.10 -26.42 2.52
N GLU A 49 -0.41 -26.37 3.66
CA GLU A 49 -0.09 -27.60 4.39
C GLU A 49 -0.22 -27.38 5.91
N ASP A 50 -1.19 -28.10 6.45
CA ASP A 50 -1.65 -28.25 7.82
C ASP A 50 -0.52 -28.61 8.82
N SER A 51 -0.73 -28.25 10.11
CA SER A 51 -0.37 -29.09 11.27
C SER A 51 1.06 -29.13 11.83
N ILE A 52 1.46 -28.23 12.74
CA ILE A 52 2.41 -28.53 13.85
C ILE A 52 2.33 -27.37 14.88
N VAL A 53 2.03 -27.44 16.18
CA VAL A 53 1.72 -28.46 17.20
C VAL A 53 1.02 -27.72 18.36
N ASP A 54 -0.13 -28.22 18.79
CA ASP A 54 -0.63 -28.05 20.17
C ASP A 54 0.07 -29.13 21.02
N GLU A 55 0.59 -28.75 22.20
CA GLU A 55 0.78 -29.56 23.41
C GLU A 55 1.95 -29.01 24.25
N LEU A 56 1.65 -27.93 24.98
CA LEU A 56 2.29 -27.65 26.26
C LEU A 56 1.79 -28.71 27.25
N GLU A 57 2.48 -29.85 27.35
CA GLU A 57 2.31 -30.73 28.49
C GLU A 57 3.34 -30.36 29.58
N ASP A 58 2.82 -29.60 30.56
CA ASP A 58 3.40 -29.36 31.87
C ASP A 58 3.99 -30.63 32.49
N ARG A 59 5.32 -30.75 32.51
CA ARG A 59 6.01 -31.63 33.46
C ARG A 59 7.47 -31.26 33.69
N ALA A 60 7.68 -30.12 34.35
CA ALA A 60 8.89 -29.90 35.12
C ALA A 60 8.73 -30.62 36.48
N ILE A 61 9.42 -31.76 36.63
CA ILE A 61 9.76 -32.37 37.92
C ILE A 61 11.15 -31.86 38.32
#